data_AF-A0A8S3S0G2-F1
#
_entry.id   AF-A0A8S3S0G2-F1
#
_cell.length_a   1.000
_cell.length_b   1.000
_cell.length_c   1.000
_cell.angle_alpha   90.00
_cell.angle_beta   90.00
_cell.angle_gamma   90.00
#
_symmetry.space_group_name_H-M   'P 1'
#
loop_
_entity.id
_entity.type
_entity.pdbx_description
1 polymer ?
#
loop_
_entity_poly.entity_id
_entity_poly.type
_entity_poly.pdbx_seq_one_letter_code
_entity_poly.pdbx_strand_id
1 'polypeptide(L)'
;MSFYSSYMVNSSFVGAMDSPGFSAKYCTYTFMDSATGVIPDLSLVQVSETTSSNRMELIGFQRSLASIEAADLTVGVVVTDRHVQIRKAMATDHSNKKHQFDVWHLSKSIKKKILVIKPQKLLNEVKPWIPSICNHIWYCSRQADGDSDEET
;
A
#
# COMPACT_ATOMS: atom_id res chain seq x y z
N MET A 1 -24.75 -0.12 15.08
CA MET A 1 -23.34 -0.50 15.20
C MET A 1 -22.86 -0.77 13.79
N SER A 2 -22.30 0.24 13.10
CA SER A 2 -21.85 0.09 11.72
C SER A 2 -20.47 -0.56 11.75
N PHE A 3 -20.38 -1.80 11.27
CA PHE A 3 -19.11 -2.50 11.09
C PHE A 3 -18.41 -1.90 9.87
N TYR A 4 -17.55 -0.90 10.08
CA TYR A 4 -16.66 -0.44 9.02
C TYR A 4 -15.52 -1.46 8.89
N SER A 5 -15.45 -2.13 7.74
CA SER A 5 -14.31 -2.99 7.40
C SER A 5 -13.16 -2.14 6.83
N SER A 6 -11.95 -2.43 7.29
CA SER A 6 -10.72 -1.80 6.82
C SER A 6 -10.08 -2.69 5.77
N TYR A 7 -9.86 -2.17 4.57
CA TYR A 7 -9.30 -2.93 3.46
C TYR A 7 -7.84 -2.57 3.28
N MET A 8 -6.99 -3.60 3.34
CA MET A 8 -5.59 -3.53 2.94
C MET A 8 -5.49 -3.83 1.46
N VAL A 9 -4.77 -2.99 0.75
CA VAL A 9 -4.62 -3.09 -0.69
C VAL A 9 -3.17 -3.41 -1.01
N ASN A 10 -2.96 -4.56 -1.66
CA ASN A 10 -1.64 -5.04 -2.03
C ASN A 10 -1.55 -5.21 -3.55
N SER A 11 -0.50 -4.65 -4.14
CA SER A 11 -0.12 -4.86 -5.53
C SER A 11 1.11 -5.74 -5.64
N SER A 12 1.14 -6.58 -6.66
CA SER A 12 2.29 -7.41 -7.01
C SER A 12 2.49 -7.40 -8.51
N PHE A 13 3.66 -6.97 -8.95
CA PHE A 13 4.03 -7.02 -10.36
C PHE A 13 4.73 -8.33 -10.67
N VAL A 14 4.22 -9.05 -11.66
CA VAL A 14 4.84 -10.28 -12.17
C VAL A 14 5.36 -10.00 -13.57
N GLY A 15 6.66 -9.73 -13.65
CA GLY A 15 7.37 -9.53 -14.91
C GLY A 15 7.90 -10.86 -15.43
N ALA A 16 7.18 -11.52 -16.33
CA ALA A 16 7.75 -12.59 -17.15
C ALA A 16 8.42 -11.97 -18.38
N MET A 17 9.64 -11.44 -18.21
CA MET A 17 10.74 -11.34 -19.19
C MET A 17 11.87 -10.48 -18.59
N ASP A 18 13.02 -11.11 -18.34
CA ASP A 18 14.23 -10.57 -17.70
C ASP A 18 14.86 -9.39 -18.47
N SER A 19 14.39 -8.17 -18.21
CA SER A 19 15.16 -6.97 -18.51
C SER A 19 14.96 -5.88 -17.45
N PRO A 20 16.03 -5.21 -16.97
CA PRO A 20 15.90 -4.14 -15.98
C PRO A 20 15.15 -2.93 -16.58
N GLY A 21 14.07 -2.52 -15.92
CA GLY A 21 13.33 -1.29 -16.25
C GLY A 21 11.86 -1.58 -16.56
N PHE A 22 10.95 -1.09 -15.69
CA PHE A 22 9.50 -0.89 -15.90
C PHE A 22 8.75 -1.78 -16.91
N SER A 23 9.13 -3.05 -17.07
CA SER A 23 8.65 -3.98 -18.09
C SER A 23 7.80 -5.09 -17.47
N ALA A 24 7.02 -4.74 -16.44
CA ALA A 24 6.05 -5.67 -15.89
C ALA A 24 4.95 -5.90 -16.94
N LYS A 25 4.81 -7.15 -17.39
CA LYS A 25 3.76 -7.54 -18.36
C LYS A 25 2.40 -7.67 -17.69
N TYR A 26 2.39 -8.13 -16.44
CA TYR A 26 1.18 -8.31 -15.64
C TYR A 26 1.33 -7.65 -14.27
N CYS A 27 0.25 -7.07 -13.79
CA CYS A 27 0.07 -6.57 -12.44
C CYS A 27 -1.09 -7.35 -11.82
N THR A 28 -0.82 -8.02 -10.70
CA THR A 28 -1.88 -8.58 -9.86
C THR A 28 -2.17 -7.57 -8.75
N TYR A 29 -3.44 -7.23 -8.61
CA TYR A 29 -3.93 -6.30 -7.60
C TYR A 29 -4.93 -7.01 -6.72
N THR A 30 -4.79 -6.85 -5.40
CA THR A 30 -5.62 -7.55 -4.42
C THR A 30 -6.17 -6.56 -3.41
N PHE A 31 -7.47 -6.66 -3.15
CA PHE A 31 -8.10 -6.05 -1.99
C PHE A 31 -8.33 -7.14 -0.96
N MET A 32 -7.92 -6.88 0.27
CA MET A 32 -8.06 -7.80 1.39
C MET A 32 -8.74 -7.07 2.55
N ASP A 33 -9.75 -7.69 3.15
CA ASP A 33 -10.25 -7.24 4.45
C ASP A 33 -9.20 -7.57 5.51
N SER A 34 -8.63 -6.53 6.12
CA SER A 34 -7.57 -6.67 7.13
C SER A 34 -8.03 -7.34 8.42
N ALA A 35 -9.33 -7.33 8.74
CA ALA A 35 -9.85 -7.93 9.95
C ALA A 35 -10.02 -9.45 9.81
N THR A 36 -10.48 -9.90 8.64
CA THR A 36 -10.80 -11.32 8.40
C THR A 36 -9.73 -12.04 7.58
N GLY A 37 -8.87 -11.30 6.87
CA GLY A 37 -7.93 -11.84 5.89
C GLY A 37 -8.59 -12.32 4.59
N VAL A 38 -9.90 -12.11 4.43
CA VAL A 38 -10.63 -12.48 3.22
C VAL A 38 -10.26 -11.54 2.08
N ILE A 39 -10.05 -12.09 0.89
CA ILE A 39 -9.78 -11.34 -0.34
C ILE A 39 -11.09 -11.24 -1.12
N PRO A 40 -11.85 -10.14 -0.99
CA PRO A 40 -13.09 -9.96 -1.77
C PRO A 40 -12.85 -9.84 -3.27
N ASP A 41 -11.69 -9.33 -3.70
CA ASP A 41 -11.40 -9.13 -5.12
C ASP A 41 -9.90 -9.28 -5.44
N LEU A 42 -9.63 -9.87 -6.61
CA LEU A 42 -8.32 -9.97 -7.22
C LEU A 42 -8.43 -9.60 -8.69
N SER A 43 -7.73 -8.54 -9.09
CA SER A 43 -7.68 -8.05 -10.46
C SER A 43 -6.31 -8.34 -11.09
N LEU A 44 -6.31 -9.05 -12.23
CA LEU A 44 -5.14 -9.20 -13.08
C LEU A 44 -5.21 -8.16 -14.21
N VAL A 45 -4.19 -7.30 -14.32
CA VAL A 45 -4.08 -6.26 -15.34
C VAL A 45 -2.88 -6.54 -16.22
N GLN A 46 -3.08 -6.65 -17.52
CA GLN A 46 -1.99 -6.77 -18.49
C GLN A 46 -1.57 -5.39 -19.00
N VAL A 47 -0.26 -5.20 -19.25
CA VAL A 47 0.28 -3.92 -19.72
C VAL A 47 -0.36 -3.43 -21.02
N SER A 48 -0.80 -4.33 -21.91
CA SER A 48 -1.50 -4.01 -23.16
C SER A 48 -2.87 -3.36 -22.97
N GLU A 49 -3.48 -3.54 -21.81
CA GLU A 49 -4.72 -2.84 -21.43
C GLU A 49 -4.45 -1.41 -20.94
N THR A 50 -3.17 -1.03 -20.86
CA THR A 50 -2.70 0.19 -20.25
C THR A 50 -1.67 0.88 -21.15
N THR A 51 -1.33 2.12 -20.80
CA THR A 51 -0.27 2.86 -21.49
C THR A 51 1.11 2.60 -20.90
N SER A 52 1.21 2.08 -19.66
CA SER A 52 2.47 1.84 -18.98
C SER A 52 2.28 0.92 -17.76
N SER A 53 3.37 0.25 -17.36
CA SER A 53 3.38 -0.63 -16.20
C SER A 53 2.97 0.05 -14.89
N ASN A 54 3.36 1.31 -14.68
CA ASN A 54 2.95 2.10 -13.51
C ASN A 54 1.43 2.32 -13.45
N ARG A 55 0.77 2.45 -14.61
CA ARG A 55 -0.67 2.68 -14.66
C ARG A 55 -1.49 1.43 -14.36
N MET A 56 -0.88 0.24 -14.46
CA MET A 56 -1.56 -1.02 -14.17
C MET A 56 -2.03 -1.09 -12.71
N GLU A 57 -1.27 -0.54 -11.76
CA GLU A 57 -1.70 -0.49 -10.35
C GLU A 57 -2.93 0.38 -10.15
N LEU A 58 -2.97 1.56 -10.77
CA LEU A 58 -4.14 2.44 -10.69
C LEU A 58 -5.38 1.76 -11.31
N ILE A 59 -5.21 1.11 -12.45
CA ILE A 59 -6.32 0.40 -13.12
C ILE A 59 -6.78 -0.79 -12.28
N GLY A 60 -5.85 -1.56 -11.72
CA GLY A 60 -6.16 -2.66 -10.81
C GLY A 60 -6.92 -2.19 -9.59
N PHE A 61 -6.48 -1.07 -8.99
CA PHE A 61 -7.17 -0.40 -7.90
C PHE A 61 -8.61 -0.03 -8.25
N GLN A 62 -8.80 0.70 -9.36
CA GLN A 62 -10.11 1.17 -9.79
C GLN A 62 -11.07 0.01 -10.10
N ARG A 63 -10.58 -1.05 -10.78
CA ARG A 63 -11.37 -2.25 -11.08
C ARG A 63 -11.81 -2.96 -9.81
N SER A 64 -10.87 -3.19 -8.90
CA SER A 64 -11.14 -3.94 -7.67
C SER A 64 -12.08 -3.17 -6.76
N LEU A 65 -11.89 -1.84 -6.64
CA LEU A 65 -12.78 -0.99 -5.84
C LEU A 65 -14.21 -0.96 -6.42
N ALA A 66 -14.34 -0.82 -7.75
CA ALA A 66 -15.64 -0.87 -8.41
C ALA A 66 -16.33 -2.23 -8.26
N SER A 67 -15.58 -3.33 -8.30
CA SER A 67 -16.07 -4.70 -8.07
C SER A 67 -16.64 -4.86 -6.66
N ILE A 68 -15.93 -4.37 -5.65
CA ILE A 68 -16.35 -4.39 -4.24
C ILE A 68 -17.60 -3.55 -4.03
N GLU A 69 -17.65 -2.34 -4.59
CA GLU A 69 -18.83 -1.47 -4.50
C GLU A 69 -20.05 -2.07 -5.23
N ALA A 70 -19.85 -2.73 -6.38
CA ALA A 70 -20.91 -3.42 -7.09
C ALA A 70 -21.45 -4.65 -6.34
N ALA A 71 -20.63 -5.25 -5.47
CA ALA A 71 -21.01 -6.32 -4.56
C ALA A 71 -21.69 -5.82 -3.26
N ASP A 72 -22.00 -4.53 -3.17
CA ASP A 72 -22.64 -3.88 -2.02
C ASP A 72 -21.81 -4.01 -0.71
N LEU A 73 -20.49 -4.15 -0.85
CA LEU A 73 -19.57 -4.19 0.27
C LEU A 73 -19.16 -2.78 0.68
N THR A 74 -19.32 -2.47 1.97
CA THR A 74 -18.96 -1.15 2.51
C THR A 74 -17.47 -1.04 2.79
N VAL A 75 -16.79 -0.16 2.05
CA VAL A 75 -15.37 0.16 2.26
C VAL A 75 -15.24 1.31 3.27
N GLY A 76 -14.80 1.00 4.49
CA GLY A 76 -14.63 2.00 5.55
C GLY A 76 -13.31 2.77 5.46
N VAL A 77 -12.20 2.03 5.47
CA VAL A 77 -10.85 2.58 5.36
C VAL A 77 -10.11 1.85 4.25
N VAL A 78 -9.44 2.59 3.38
CA VAL A 78 -8.56 2.05 2.35
C VAL A 78 -7.11 2.27 2.81
N VAL A 79 -6.35 1.19 2.95
CA VAL A 79 -4.93 1.23 3.27
C VAL A 79 -4.13 0.87 2.04
N THR A 80 -3.31 1.80 1.52
CA THR A 80 -2.51 1.55 0.31
C THR A 80 -1.04 1.85 0.53
N ASP A 81 -0.23 1.42 -0.43
CA ASP A 81 1.13 1.90 -0.59
C ASP A 81 1.19 3.40 -0.92
N ARG A 82 2.39 4.00 -0.80
CA ARG A 82 2.66 5.40 -1.20
C ARG A 82 2.79 5.57 -2.73
N HIS A 83 1.85 4.99 -3.47
CA HIS A 83 1.78 5.14 -4.92
C HIS A 83 1.13 6.48 -5.28
N VAL A 84 1.86 7.33 -6.00
CA VAL A 84 1.47 8.73 -6.28
C VAL A 84 0.11 8.82 -6.97
N GLN A 85 -0.16 7.94 -7.93
CA GLN A 85 -1.42 8.00 -8.69
C GLN A 85 -2.62 7.55 -7.85
N ILE A 86 -2.43 6.56 -6.97
CA ILE A 86 -3.50 6.07 -6.08
C ILE A 86 -3.79 7.11 -5.00
N ARG A 87 -2.75 7.72 -4.41
CA ARG A 87 -2.93 8.86 -3.48
C ARG A 87 -3.77 9.96 -4.13
N LYS A 88 -3.44 10.32 -5.37
CA LYS A 88 -4.20 11.34 -6.12
C LYS A 88 -5.64 10.90 -6.34
N ALA A 89 -5.88 9.67 -6.80
CA ALA A 89 -7.22 9.14 -7.02
C ALA A 89 -8.05 9.10 -5.72
N MET A 90 -7.44 8.75 -4.58
CA MET A 90 -8.11 8.80 -3.27
C MET A 90 -8.49 10.23 -2.88
N ALA A 91 -7.60 11.20 -3.11
CA ALA A 91 -7.87 12.59 -2.78
C ALA A 91 -8.93 13.24 -3.69
N THR A 92 -8.98 12.88 -4.99
CA THR A 92 -9.90 13.52 -5.96
C THR A 92 -11.20 12.76 -6.16
N ASP A 93 -11.12 11.45 -6.40
CA ASP A 93 -12.24 10.64 -6.90
C ASP A 93 -12.94 9.88 -5.76
N HIS A 94 -12.25 9.68 -4.64
CA HIS A 94 -12.74 8.91 -3.48
C HIS A 94 -12.56 9.65 -2.15
N SER A 95 -12.68 10.98 -2.16
CA SER A 95 -12.49 11.85 -0.97
C SER A 95 -13.46 11.56 0.17
N ASN A 96 -14.57 10.87 -0.11
CA ASN A 96 -15.53 10.41 0.88
C ASN A 96 -15.07 9.17 1.68
N LYS A 97 -13.96 8.52 1.27
CA LYS A 97 -13.40 7.35 1.94
C LYS A 97 -12.17 7.75 2.75
N LYS A 98 -12.02 7.18 3.95
CA LYS A 98 -10.80 7.36 4.74
C LYS A 98 -9.65 6.62 4.05
N HIS A 99 -8.55 7.33 3.81
CA HIS A 99 -7.34 6.78 3.21
C HIS A 99 -6.20 6.79 4.22
N GLN A 100 -5.47 5.68 4.33
CA GLN A 100 -4.28 5.54 5.14
C GLN A 100 -3.16 4.88 4.35
N PHE A 101 -1.93 5.06 4.82
CA PHE A 101 -0.77 4.40 4.23
C PHE A 101 -0.36 3.17 5.01
N ASP A 102 0.10 2.14 4.31
CA ASP A 102 0.63 0.94 4.96
C ASP A 102 1.93 1.25 5.72
N VAL A 103 1.83 1.12 7.04
CA VAL A 103 2.91 1.30 8.02
C VAL A 103 4.01 0.25 7.83
N TRP A 104 3.66 -0.95 7.35
CA TRP A 104 4.65 -2.00 7.07
C TRP A 104 5.65 -1.55 6.01
N HIS A 105 5.18 -0.96 4.92
CA HIS A 105 6.05 -0.42 3.87
C HIS A 105 6.95 0.70 4.39
N LEU A 106 6.43 1.59 5.26
CA LEU A 106 7.24 2.61 5.93
C LEU A 106 8.36 2.00 6.79
N SER A 107 8.00 1.07 7.67
CA SER A 107 8.93 0.37 8.56
C SER A 107 10.02 -0.37 7.77
N LYS A 108 9.63 -1.03 6.67
CA LYS A 108 10.54 -1.69 5.73
C LYS A 108 11.49 -0.71 5.05
N SER A 109 11.02 0.45 4.60
CA SER A 109 11.87 1.50 4.01
C SER A 109 12.90 2.02 5.00
N ILE A 110 12.52 2.24 6.26
CA ILE A 110 13.43 2.72 7.32
C ILE A 110 14.49 1.67 7.63
N LYS A 111 14.09 0.40 7.79
CA LYS A 111 15.03 -0.71 7.96
C LYS A 111 16.07 -0.77 6.84
N LYS A 112 15.65 -0.64 5.58
CA LYS A 112 16.57 -0.61 4.43
C LYS A 112 17.58 0.54 4.51
N LYS A 113 17.14 1.74 4.90
CA LYS A 113 18.04 2.90 5.07
C LYS A 113 19.08 2.69 6.16
N ILE A 114 18.70 2.04 7.27
CA ILE A 114 19.64 1.70 8.35
C ILE A 114 20.71 0.72 7.85
N LEU A 115 20.31 -0.30 7.08
CA LEU A 115 21.22 -1.35 6.61
C LEU A 115 22.26 -0.89 5.59
N VAL A 116 22.09 0.29 4.98
CA VAL A 116 23.04 0.87 3.99
C VAL A 116 23.95 1.96 4.58
N ILE A 117 23.92 2.16 5.90
CA ILE A 117 24.80 3.11 6.59
C ILE A 117 26.26 2.71 6.37
N LYS A 118 27.07 3.62 5.81
CA LYS A 118 28.46 3.35 5.42
C LYS A 118 29.43 3.17 6.60
N PRO A 119 29.39 3.99 7.68
CA PRO A 119 30.29 3.76 8.80
C PRO A 119 29.93 2.44 9.50
N GLN A 120 30.74 1.39 9.32
CA GLN A 120 30.47 0.06 9.87
C GLN A 120 30.34 0.06 11.40
N LYS A 121 31.11 0.93 12.07
CA LYS A 121 30.98 1.15 13.52
C LYS A 121 29.57 1.60 13.90
N LEU A 122 29.04 2.62 13.22
CA LEU A 122 27.69 3.12 13.44
C LEU A 122 26.62 2.08 13.09
N LEU A 123 26.79 1.33 11.99
CA LEU A 123 25.87 0.26 11.63
C LEU A 123 25.81 -0.82 12.73
N ASN A 124 26.96 -1.22 13.28
CA ASN A 124 27.02 -2.23 14.35
C ASN A 124 26.36 -1.75 15.64
N GLU A 125 26.43 -0.44 15.94
CA GLU A 125 25.76 0.18 17.09
C GLU A 125 24.24 0.27 16.89
N VAL A 126 23.76 0.62 15.69
CA VAL A 126 22.34 0.87 15.41
C VAL A 126 21.57 -0.41 15.04
N LYS A 127 22.20 -1.39 14.39
CA LYS A 127 21.54 -2.61 13.89
C LYS A 127 20.75 -3.38 14.97
N PRO A 128 21.23 -3.53 16.22
CA PRO A 128 20.45 -4.18 17.29
C PRO A 128 19.14 -3.46 17.63
N TRP A 129 19.04 -2.16 17.35
CA TRP A 129 17.85 -1.34 17.63
C TRP A 129 16.79 -1.42 16.53
N ILE A 130 17.07 -2.02 15.38
CA ILE A 130 16.10 -2.13 14.27
C ILE A 130 14.74 -2.67 14.74
N PRO A 131 14.65 -3.76 15.53
CA PRO A 131 13.36 -4.25 16.02
C PRO A 131 12.62 -3.20 16.87
N SER A 132 13.33 -2.51 17.77
CA SER A 132 12.75 -1.46 18.62
C SER A 132 12.26 -0.27 17.79
N ILE A 133 13.03 0.16 16.78
CA ILE A 133 12.65 1.24 15.87
C ILE A 133 11.40 0.85 15.08
N CYS A 134 11.37 -0.35 14.50
CA CYS A 134 10.23 -0.86 13.77
C CYS A 134 8.98 -0.95 14.66
N ASN A 135 9.11 -1.47 15.88
CA ASN A 135 8.00 -1.57 16.83
C ASN A 135 7.49 -0.20 17.29
N HIS A 136 8.41 0.75 17.49
CA HIS A 136 8.05 2.11 17.88
C HIS A 136 7.25 2.82 16.77
N ILE A 137 7.61 2.63 15.50
CA ILE A 137 6.83 3.15 14.36
C ILE A 137 5.41 2.58 14.38
N TRP A 138 5.27 1.25 14.54
CA TRP A 138 3.94 0.62 14.65
C TRP A 138 3.13 1.15 15.83
N TYR A 139 3.77 1.33 16.98
CA TYR A 139 3.13 1.91 18.17
C TYR A 139 2.64 3.33 17.89
N CYS A 140 3.49 4.21 17.39
CA CYS A 140 3.14 5.60 17.09
C CYS A 140 2.00 5.68 16.05
N SER A 141 2.07 4.89 14.98
CA SER A 141 1.00 4.85 13.98
C SER A 141 -0.33 4.36 14.54
N ARG A 142 -0.31 3.41 15.48
CA ARG A 142 -1.52 2.94 16.16
C ARG A 142 -2.12 3.99 17.10
N GLN A 143 -1.27 4.81 17.72
CA GLN A 143 -1.71 5.86 18.65
C GLN A 143 -2.15 7.16 17.96
N ALA A 144 -1.80 7.36 16.70
CA ALA A 144 -2.05 8.61 15.97
C ALA A 144 -3.52 8.88 15.63
N ASP A 145 -4.45 7.97 15.98
CA ASP A 145 -5.91 8.02 15.77
C ASP A 145 -6.42 8.50 14.39
N GLY A 146 -5.53 8.57 13.39
CA GLY A 146 -5.85 9.01 12.05
C GLY A 146 -6.16 10.51 11.92
N ASP A 147 -5.60 11.37 12.79
CA ASP A 147 -5.77 12.82 12.67
C ASP A 147 -5.30 13.30 11.29
N SER A 148 -6.25 13.91 10.56
CA SER A 148 -6.11 14.29 9.16
C SER A 148 -5.67 15.74 8.99
N ASP A 149 -5.02 16.34 10.00
CA ASP A 149 -4.48 17.70 9.90
C ASP A 149 -3.26 17.70 8.97
N GLU A 150 -3.52 17.58 7.66
CA GLU A 150 -2.61 18.00 6.60
C GLU A 150 -2.59 19.54 6.59
N GLU A 151 -1.89 20.15 7.55
CA GLU A 151 -1.29 21.47 7.31
C GLU A 151 -0.02 21.28 6.46
N THR A 152 -0.02 21.94 5.30
CA THR A 152 1.07 22.18 4.31
C THR A 152 1.13 21.33 3.03
#